data_AF-A0A6C0IW44-F1
#
_entry.id   AF-A0A6C0IW44-F1
#
_cell.length_a   1.000
_cell.length_b   1.000
_cell.length_c   1.000
_cell.angle_alpha   90.00
_cell.angle_beta   90.00
_cell.angle_gamma   90.00
#
_symmetry.space_group_name_H-M   'P 1'
#
loop_
_entity.id
_entity.type
_entity.pdbx_description
1 polymer ?
#
loop_
_entity_poly.entity_id
_entity_poly.type
_entity_poly.pdbx_seq_one_letter_code
_entity_poly.pdbx_strand_id
1 'polypeptide(L)'
;MESCNICCFQYSTLESSNNRNEIKLCCNHSLCEFCYIRLDKPNCPYCRLEFKYSIDDSNKRKLLNLEYFKWQPPSQISNYIPSPTINSIPRLNLINNENQLSQLPFSRIKRNTIRRRRRDLSFDEVIERRLLIKKRSTRKWEHKEARFNKETRGLSFSEEIDIEVN
;
A
#
# COMPACT_ATOMS: atom_id res chain seq x y z
N MET A 1 8.24 15.27 18.15
CA MET A 1 6.94 14.56 18.13
C MET A 1 7.17 13.17 17.60
N GLU A 2 6.95 12.15 18.43
CA GLU A 2 7.14 10.75 18.02
C GLU A 2 6.02 10.34 17.06
N SER A 3 6.34 9.44 16.12
CA SER A 3 5.40 8.98 15.09
C SER A 3 5.51 7.47 14.91
N CYS A 4 4.41 6.83 14.53
CA CYS A 4 4.40 5.39 14.32
C CYS A 4 5.23 5.01 13.08
N ASN A 5 6.28 4.19 13.24
CA ASN A 5 7.13 3.83 12.10
C ASN A 5 6.45 2.92 11.06
N ILE A 6 5.29 2.33 11.36
CA ILE A 6 4.54 1.52 10.39
C ILE A 6 3.76 2.40 9.41
N CYS A 7 2.96 3.33 9.93
CA CYS A 7 2.06 4.14 9.11
C CYS A 7 2.52 5.60 8.94
N CYS A 8 3.61 5.98 9.60
CA CYS A 8 4.20 7.32 9.61
C CYS A 8 3.16 8.40 9.95
N PHE A 9 2.27 8.11 10.90
CA PHE A 9 1.37 9.10 11.48
C PHE A 9 1.88 9.50 12.85
N GLN A 10 1.80 10.79 13.17
CA GLN A 10 2.16 11.32 14.48
C GLN A 10 1.21 10.76 15.54
N TYR A 11 1.75 10.53 16.73
CA TYR A 11 0.92 10.28 17.90
C TYR A 11 0.21 11.57 18.30
N SER A 12 -1.07 11.46 18.64
CA SER A 12 -1.84 12.59 19.13
C SER A 12 -1.46 12.86 20.58
N THR A 13 -1.20 14.13 20.91
CA THR A 13 -1.08 14.61 22.30
C THR A 13 -2.33 15.36 22.77
N LEU A 14 -3.28 15.65 21.87
CA LEU A 14 -4.48 16.44 22.17
C LEU A 14 -5.66 15.98 21.31
N GLU A 15 -6.84 15.89 21.93
CA GLU A 15 -8.14 15.44 21.42
C GLU A 15 -8.50 15.95 20.01
N SER A 16 -7.89 15.39 18.97
CA SER A 16 -8.21 15.66 17.58
C SER A 16 -8.79 14.39 16.99
N SER A 17 -9.85 14.51 16.20
CA SER A 17 -10.70 13.42 15.68
C SER A 17 -10.01 12.25 14.96
N ASN A 18 -8.70 12.33 14.72
CA ASN A 18 -7.84 11.27 14.16
C ASN A 18 -6.87 10.66 15.20
N ASN A 19 -7.25 10.63 16.49
CA ASN A 19 -6.45 10.15 17.62
C ASN A 19 -5.87 8.74 17.38
N ARG A 20 -4.56 8.68 17.10
CA ARG A 20 -3.80 7.44 17.07
C ARG A 20 -3.00 7.34 18.37
N ASN A 21 -3.59 6.67 19.35
CA ASN A 21 -2.95 6.41 20.64
C ASN A 21 -1.65 5.62 20.44
N GLU A 22 -0.62 5.98 21.21
CA GLU A 22 0.64 5.24 21.25
C GLU A 22 0.50 4.01 22.16
N ILE A 23 0.90 2.85 21.66
CA ILE A 23 1.01 1.59 22.40
C ILE A 23 2.49 1.24 22.50
N LYS A 24 2.97 1.12 23.74
CA LYS A 24 4.33 0.66 24.04
C LYS A 24 4.31 -0.84 24.33
N LEU A 25 5.08 -1.59 23.55
CA LEU A 25 5.24 -3.03 23.73
C LEU A 25 6.17 -3.35 24.91
N CYS A 26 6.16 -4.59 25.39
CA CYS A 26 7.06 -5.09 26.44
C CYS A 26 8.56 -4.92 26.12
N CYS A 27 8.90 -4.84 24.83
CA CYS A 27 10.26 -4.59 24.34
C CYS A 27 10.60 -3.09 24.20
N ASN A 28 9.83 -2.19 24.82
CA ASN A 28 9.95 -0.73 24.75
C ASN A 28 9.77 -0.07 23.38
N HIS A 29 9.51 -0.84 22.32
CA HIS A 29 9.15 -0.29 21.02
C HIS A 29 7.71 0.21 21.01
N SER A 30 7.45 1.30 20.28
CA SER A 30 6.11 1.87 20.16
C SER A 30 5.49 1.75 18.77
N LEU A 31 4.17 1.67 18.76
CA LEU A 31 3.30 1.58 17.60
C LEU A 31 2.04 2.39 17.87
N CYS A 32 1.34 2.85 16.83
CA CYS A 32 -0.01 3.36 17.06
C CYS A 32 -0.99 2.19 17.24
N GLU A 33 -2.04 2.41 18.02
CA GLU A 33 -3.11 1.45 18.29
C GLU A 33 -3.66 0.81 17.00
N PHE A 34 -3.90 1.65 15.98
CA PHE A 34 -4.39 1.20 14.68
C PHE A 34 -3.46 0.18 13.98
N CYS A 35 -2.14 0.36 14.12
CA CYS A 35 -1.15 -0.54 13.55
C CYS A 35 -0.93 -1.78 14.44
N TYR A 36 -0.97 -1.60 15.76
CA TYR A 36 -0.86 -2.68 16.74
C TYR A 36 -1.97 -3.72 16.55
N ILE A 37 -3.23 -3.28 16.49
CA ILE A 37 -4.39 -4.18 16.34
C ILE A 37 -4.39 -4.90 14.98
N ARG A 38 -3.71 -4.35 13.96
CA ARG A 38 -3.60 -4.97 12.62
C ARG A 38 -2.38 -5.87 12.43
N LEU A 39 -1.52 -6.05 13.43
CA LEU A 39 -0.38 -6.94 13.30
C LEU A 39 -0.87 -8.38 13.07
N ASP A 40 -0.32 -9.04 12.05
CA ASP A 40 -0.69 -10.41 11.70
C ASP A 40 -0.30 -11.40 12.82
N LYS A 41 0.91 -11.25 13.34
CA LYS A 41 1.47 -12.09 14.41
C LYS A 41 1.63 -11.31 15.71
N PRO A 42 1.56 -11.97 16.88
CA PRO A 42 1.80 -11.36 18.19
C PRO A 42 3.31 -11.13 18.44
N ASN A 43 4.03 -10.61 17.46
CA ASN A 43 5.47 -10.35 17.54
C ASN A 43 5.74 -8.87 17.26
N CYS A 44 6.68 -8.30 18.01
CA CYS A 44 7.15 -6.95 17.76
C CYS A 44 7.73 -6.83 16.33
N PRO A 45 7.30 -5.86 15.52
CA PRO A 45 7.79 -5.69 14.15
C PRO A 45 9.26 -5.26 14.06
N TYR A 46 9.86 -4.82 15.18
CA TYR A 46 11.25 -4.36 15.24
C TYR A 46 12.19 -5.44 15.78
N CYS A 47 11.93 -5.97 16.98
CA CYS A 47 12.80 -6.95 17.62
C CYS A 47 12.28 -8.40 17.59
N ARG A 48 11.08 -8.63 17.03
CA ARG A 48 10.41 -9.95 16.93
C ARG A 48 10.06 -10.61 18.26
N LEU A 49 10.29 -9.94 19.40
CA LEU A 49 9.88 -10.41 20.71
C LEU A 49 8.36 -10.65 20.72
N GLU A 50 7.98 -11.82 21.23
CA GLU A 50 6.58 -12.21 21.36
C GLU A 50 5.89 -11.43 22.48
N PHE A 51 4.64 -11.05 22.27
CA PHE A 51 3.80 -10.38 23.26
C PHE A 51 2.40 -11.00 23.23
N LYS A 52 1.55 -10.68 24.20
CA LYS A 52 0.15 -11.13 24.21
C LYS A 52 -0.79 -9.94 24.09
N TYR A 53 -1.88 -10.12 23.35
CA TYR A 53 -2.96 -9.13 23.28
C TYR A 53 -3.80 -9.18 24.55
N SER A 54 -4.30 -8.01 24.99
CA SER A 54 -5.35 -7.98 26.02
C SER A 54 -6.65 -8.61 25.49
N ILE A 55 -7.56 -8.93 26.39
CA ILE A 55 -8.92 -9.38 26.05
C ILE A 55 -9.62 -8.30 25.21
N ASP A 56 -9.48 -7.03 25.60
CA ASP A 56 -10.07 -5.89 24.87
C ASP A 56 -9.48 -5.74 23.47
N ASP A 57 -8.17 -5.89 23.33
CA ASP A 57 -7.51 -5.83 22.02
C ASP A 57 -7.98 -6.97 21.12
N SER A 58 -8.15 -8.16 21.69
CA SER A 58 -8.67 -9.32 20.96
C SER A 58 -10.09 -9.07 20.47
N ASN A 59 -10.93 -8.41 21.25
CA ASN A 59 -12.28 -8.00 20.82
C ASN A 59 -12.24 -6.95 19.72
N LYS A 60 -11.37 -5.94 19.83
CA LYS A 60 -11.16 -4.94 18.76
C LYS A 60 -10.69 -5.59 17.46
N ARG A 61 -9.81 -6.59 17.53
CA ARG A 61 -9.37 -7.38 16.36
C ARG A 61 -10.51 -8.14 15.69
N LYS A 62 -11.38 -8.77 16.48
CA LYS A 62 -12.58 -9.47 15.98
C LYS A 62 -13.52 -8.52 15.23
N LEU A 63 -13.77 -7.33 15.80
CA LEU A 63 -14.62 -6.31 15.17
C LEU A 63 -14.08 -5.82 13.83
N LEU A 64 -12.75 -5.77 13.66
CA LEU A 64 -12.14 -5.37 12.40
C LEU A 64 -12.25 -6.43 11.29
N ASN A 65 -12.86 -7.59 11.58
CA ASN A 65 -13.00 -8.72 10.68
C ASN A 65 -11.69 -9.04 9.95
N LEU A 66 -10.58 -8.96 10.70
CA LEU A 66 -9.24 -9.33 10.23
C LEU A 66 -9.05 -10.85 10.20
N GLU A 67 -10.15 -11.63 10.30
CA GLU A 67 -10.11 -13.00 9.84
C GLU A 67 -9.57 -12.94 8.43
N TYR A 68 -8.33 -13.41 8.32
CA TYR A 68 -7.59 -13.60 7.10
C TYR A 68 -8.60 -14.16 6.12
N PHE A 69 -9.12 -13.32 5.21
CA PHE A 69 -9.91 -13.82 4.09
C PHE A 69 -9.02 -14.90 3.52
N LYS A 70 -9.45 -16.14 3.77
CA LYS A 70 -8.76 -17.39 3.48
C LYS A 70 -8.01 -17.12 2.20
N TRP A 71 -6.69 -16.93 2.28
CA TRP A 71 -5.91 -16.77 1.06
C TRP A 71 -6.07 -18.11 0.38
N GLN A 72 -7.06 -18.21 -0.49
CA GLN A 72 -7.22 -19.34 -1.36
C GLN A 72 -6.26 -19.02 -2.49
N PRO A 73 -5.29 -19.91 -2.77
CA PRO A 73 -4.55 -19.78 -4.01
C PRO A 73 -5.59 -19.64 -5.13
N PRO A 74 -5.33 -18.80 -6.16
CA PRO A 74 -6.22 -18.73 -7.32
C PRO A 74 -6.48 -20.15 -7.77
N SER A 75 -7.76 -20.57 -7.81
CA SER A 75 -8.11 -21.85 -8.37
C SER A 75 -7.51 -21.93 -9.77
N GLN A 76 -6.84 -23.04 -10.09
CA GLN A 76 -6.33 -23.25 -11.44
C GLN A 76 -7.50 -23.02 -12.41
N ILE A 77 -7.36 -22.02 -13.28
CA ILE A 77 -8.29 -21.79 -14.37
C ILE A 77 -8.16 -23.03 -15.26
N SER A 78 -9.07 -24.00 -15.13
CA SER A 78 -9.02 -25.27 -15.89
C SER A 78 -9.20 -25.04 -17.40
N ASN A 79 -9.64 -23.84 -17.79
CA ASN A 79 -9.89 -23.45 -19.17
C ASN A 79 -8.81 -22.47 -19.65
N TYR A 80 -7.54 -22.89 -19.60
CA TYR A 80 -6.52 -22.21 -20.39
C TYR A 80 -6.71 -22.60 -21.86
N ILE A 81 -7.31 -21.70 -22.64
CA ILE A 81 -7.30 -21.80 -24.10
C ILE A 81 -5.98 -21.17 -24.55
N PRO A 82 -5.01 -21.94 -25.05
CA PRO A 82 -3.81 -21.36 -25.63
C PRO A 82 -4.23 -20.51 -26.83
N SER A 83 -3.79 -19.25 -26.88
CA SER A 83 -3.96 -18.45 -28.09
C SER A 83 -3.33 -19.21 -29.26
N PRO A 84 -4.01 -19.32 -30.41
CA PRO A 84 -3.41 -19.95 -31.59
C PRO A 84 -2.12 -19.21 -31.90
N THR A 85 -1.00 -19.93 -31.86
CA THR A 85 0.32 -19.44 -32.23
C THR A 85 0.27 -18.96 -33.67
N ILE A 86 0.11 -17.65 -33.87
CA ILE A 86 0.46 -16.99 -35.13
C ILE A 86 1.98 -16.94 -35.16
N ASN A 87 2.57 -18.03 -35.65
CA ASN A 87 3.95 -18.01 -36.11
C ASN A 87 4.08 -16.98 -37.24
N SER A 88 5.29 -16.41 -37.35
CA SER A 88 5.80 -15.53 -38.42
C SER A 88 5.36 -14.06 -38.42
N ILE A 89 5.91 -13.28 -37.49
CA ILE A 89 6.28 -11.89 -37.82
C ILE A 89 7.78 -11.89 -38.17
N PRO A 90 8.19 -11.53 -39.40
CA PRO A 90 9.60 -11.38 -39.73
C PRO A 90 10.16 -10.23 -38.90
N ARG A 91 11.24 -10.47 -38.14
CA ARG A 91 11.99 -9.39 -37.50
C ARG A 91 12.70 -8.59 -38.59
N LEU A 92 12.17 -7.41 -38.91
CA LEU A 92 12.90 -6.41 -39.68
C LEU A 92 14.12 -5.97 -38.85
N ASN A 93 15.31 -6.32 -39.35
CA ASN A 93 16.57 -5.76 -38.87
C ASN A 93 16.63 -4.30 -39.29
N LEU A 94 16.27 -3.39 -38.38
CA LEU A 94 16.52 -1.96 -38.58
C LEU A 94 17.97 -1.66 -38.18
N ILE A 95 18.81 -1.55 -39.21
CA ILE A 95 20.20 -1.11 -39.12
C ILE A 95 20.21 0.44 -39.03
N ASN A 96 21.08 0.94 -38.14
CA ASN A 96 21.56 2.32 -37.94
C ASN A 96 20.72 3.31 -37.12
N ASN A 97 21.11 3.50 -35.85
CA ASN A 97 21.80 4.74 -35.46
C ASN A 97 22.50 4.62 -34.09
N GLU A 98 23.73 5.13 -34.04
CA GLU A 98 24.79 4.96 -33.04
C GLU A 98 24.54 5.61 -31.66
N ASN A 99 23.55 5.15 -30.90
CA ASN A 99 23.39 5.59 -29.49
C ASN A 99 23.05 4.46 -28.50
N GLN A 100 23.43 3.21 -28.81
CA GLN A 100 23.15 2.03 -27.98
C GLN A 100 24.20 1.68 -26.90
N LEU A 101 24.96 2.65 -26.37
CA LEU A 101 25.88 2.33 -25.26
C LEU A 101 25.21 2.20 -23.87
N SER A 102 23.89 2.42 -23.74
CA SER A 102 23.19 2.41 -22.44
C SER A 102 22.28 1.19 -22.19
N GLN A 103 22.16 0.25 -23.13
CA GLN A 103 21.25 -0.90 -23.02
C GLN A 103 21.94 -2.24 -22.71
N LEU A 104 23.11 -2.24 -22.06
CA LEU A 104 23.64 -3.49 -21.52
C LEU A 104 22.70 -3.99 -20.41
N PRO A 105 22.14 -5.21 -20.53
CA PRO A 105 21.31 -5.78 -19.48
C PRO A 105 22.15 -5.85 -18.22
N PHE A 106 21.72 -5.16 -17.16
CA PHE A 106 22.40 -5.11 -15.86
C PHE A 106 23.09 -6.44 -15.58
N SER A 107 24.43 -6.43 -15.52
CA SER A 107 25.23 -7.61 -15.21
C SER A 107 24.64 -8.31 -13.98
N ARG A 108 24.76 -9.63 -13.89
CA ARG A 108 24.27 -10.40 -12.73
C ARG A 108 24.71 -9.77 -11.40
N ILE A 109 25.93 -9.20 -11.41
CA ILE A 109 26.51 -8.39 -10.33
C ILE A 109 25.65 -7.15 -10.04
N LYS A 110 25.39 -6.26 -11.02
CA LYS A 110 24.54 -5.07 -10.81
C LYS A 110 23.13 -5.43 -10.34
N ARG A 111 22.50 -6.49 -10.86
CA ARG A 111 21.19 -6.96 -10.36
C ARG A 111 21.27 -7.41 -8.91
N ASN A 112 22.31 -8.14 -8.53
CA ASN A 112 22.53 -8.56 -7.15
C ASN A 112 22.84 -7.38 -6.23
N THR A 113 23.61 -6.39 -6.66
CA THR A 113 23.88 -5.16 -5.91
C THR A 113 22.58 -4.38 -5.68
N ILE A 114 21.75 -4.21 -6.71
CA ILE A 114 20.44 -3.55 -6.59
C ILE A 114 19.52 -4.35 -5.65
N ARG A 115 19.50 -5.69 -5.75
CA ARG A 115 18.72 -6.54 -4.84
C ARG A 115 19.19 -6.43 -3.41
N ARG A 116 20.50 -6.46 -3.17
CA ARG A 116 21.13 -6.31 -1.84
C ARG A 116 20.80 -4.94 -1.25
N ARG A 117 21.03 -3.85 -2.01
CA ARG A 117 20.69 -2.48 -1.59
C ARG A 117 19.20 -2.28 -1.29
N ARG A 118 18.29 -3.07 -1.90
CA ARG A 118 16.86 -3.03 -1.57
C ARG A 118 16.49 -3.76 -0.26
N ARG A 119 17.32 -4.69 0.20
CA ARG A 119 17.12 -5.44 1.45
C ARG A 119 17.80 -4.75 2.63
N ASP A 120 19.00 -4.22 2.39
CA ASP A 120 19.87 -3.67 3.42
C ASP A 120 19.74 -2.14 3.45
N LEU A 121 18.50 -1.65 3.54
CA LEU A 121 18.22 -0.22 3.69
C LEU A 121 18.46 0.18 5.14
N SER A 122 19.03 1.37 5.35
CA SER A 122 19.10 1.94 6.70
C SER A 122 17.69 2.22 7.25
N PHE A 123 17.58 2.37 8.57
CA PHE A 123 16.30 2.70 9.20
C PHE A 123 15.69 3.99 8.62
N ASP A 124 16.52 5.02 8.43
CA ASP A 124 16.09 6.30 7.84
C ASP A 124 15.65 6.13 6.38
N GLU A 125 16.39 5.35 5.57
CA GLU A 125 16.00 5.05 4.18
C GLU A 125 14.67 4.28 4.12
N VAL A 126 14.40 3.38 5.08
CA VAL A 126 13.12 2.66 5.18
C VAL A 126 11.99 3.64 5.48
N ILE A 127 12.18 4.57 6.42
CA ILE A 127 11.19 5.59 6.75
C ILE A 127 10.91 6.49 5.54
N GLU A 128 11.95 7.03 4.91
CA GLU A 128 11.83 7.89 3.73
C GLU A 128 11.05 7.18 2.62
N ARG A 129 11.38 5.91 2.36
CA ARG A 129 10.67 5.09 1.37
C ARG A 129 9.20 4.88 1.72
N ARG A 130 8.87 4.65 2.99
CA ARG A 130 7.47 4.53 3.46
C ARG A 130 6.70 5.84 3.27
N LEU A 131 7.33 6.99 3.58
CA LEU A 131 6.75 8.31 3.35
C LEU A 131 6.45 8.56 1.86
N LEU A 132 7.39 8.23 0.97
CA LEU A 132 7.18 8.34 -0.48
C LEU A 132 6.04 7.45 -1.00
N ILE A 133 5.95 6.21 -0.50
CA ILE A 133 4.84 5.30 -0.84
C ILE A 133 3.50 5.89 -0.38
N LYS A 134 3.44 6.40 0.85
CA LYS A 134 2.25 7.07 1.40
C LYS A 134 1.82 8.27 0.57
N LYS A 135 2.76 9.15 0.20
CA LYS A 135 2.52 10.32 -0.67
C LYS A 135 1.99 9.92 -2.04
N ARG A 136 2.51 8.83 -2.62
CA ARG A 136 2.03 8.33 -3.92
C ARG A 136 0.62 7.74 -3.80
N SER A 137 0.35 7.00 -2.73
CA SER A 137 -0.95 6.36 -2.52
C SER A 137 -2.06 7.38 -2.24
N THR A 138 -1.77 8.41 -1.45
CA THR A 138 -2.69 9.54 -1.18
C THR A 138 -3.03 10.28 -2.47
N ARG A 139 -2.02 10.69 -3.24
CA ARG A 139 -2.25 11.35 -4.54
C ARG A 139 -3.08 10.51 -5.51
N LYS A 140 -2.87 9.19 -5.54
CA LYS A 140 -3.68 8.28 -6.37
C LYS A 140 -5.15 8.29 -5.93
N TRP A 141 -5.41 8.30 -4.63
CA TRP A 141 -6.76 8.38 -4.07
C TRP A 141 -7.41 9.73 -4.35
N GLU A 142 -6.71 10.84 -4.11
CA GLU A 142 -7.17 12.20 -4.44
C GLU A 142 -7.55 12.33 -5.92
N HIS A 143 -6.72 11.81 -6.84
CA HIS A 143 -7.05 11.81 -8.26
C HIS A 143 -8.28 10.96 -8.60
N LYS A 144 -8.53 9.88 -7.85
CA LYS A 144 -9.73 9.03 -8.04
C LYS A 144 -10.97 9.75 -7.53
N GLU A 145 -10.88 10.36 -6.35
CA GLU A 145 -11.95 11.13 -5.73
C GLU A 145 -12.31 12.36 -6.57
N ALA A 146 -11.31 13.06 -7.12
CA ALA A 146 -11.54 14.16 -8.05
C ALA A 146 -12.27 13.75 -9.33
N ARG A 147 -12.03 12.53 -9.86
CA ARG A 147 -12.80 12.00 -10.99
C ARG A 147 -14.25 11.71 -10.61
N PHE A 148 -14.45 11.02 -9.49
CA PHE A 148 -15.78 10.73 -8.96
C PHE A 148 -16.58 12.02 -8.73
N ASN A 149 -15.98 13.05 -8.13
CA ASN A 149 -16.63 14.34 -7.87
C ASN A 149 -16.98 15.11 -9.15
N LYS A 150 -16.25 14.89 -10.27
CA LYS A 150 -16.63 15.45 -11.57
C LYS A 150 -17.84 14.74 -12.16
N GLU A 151 -17.92 13.43 -12.02
CA GLU A 151 -19.04 12.62 -12.48
C GLU A 151 -20.32 12.92 -11.68
N THR A 152 -20.22 13.10 -10.37
CA THR A 152 -21.37 13.39 -9.50
C THR A 152 -21.87 14.83 -9.60
N ARG A 153 -20.99 15.81 -9.86
CA ARG A 153 -21.42 17.21 -10.12
C ARG A 153 -22.20 17.38 -11.42
N GLY A 154 -22.07 16.45 -12.38
CA GLY A 154 -22.90 16.42 -13.59
C GLY A 154 -24.32 15.89 -13.37
N LEU A 155 -24.59 15.30 -12.19
CA LEU A 155 -25.89 14.71 -11.84
C LEU A 155 -26.69 15.56 -10.83
N SER A 156 -26.13 16.67 -10.34
CA SER A 156 -26.78 17.57 -9.38
C SER A 156 -27.37 18.83 -10.04
N PHE A 157 -27.77 18.74 -11.31
CA PHE A 157 -28.54 19.77 -12.01
C PHE A 157 -29.85 19.16 -12.52
N SER A 158 -30.70 18.80 -11.56
CA SER A 158 -32.13 18.60 -11.82
C SER A 158 -32.81 19.82 -11.22
N GLU A 159 -33.36 20.65 -12.09
CA GLU A 159 -34.05 21.91 -11.80
C GLU A 159 -35.02 21.79 -10.61
N GLU A 160 -34.90 22.71 -9.66
CA GLU A 160 -36.04 23.11 -8.84
C GLU A 160 -37.08 23.68 -9.80
N ILE A 161 -38.06 22.86 -10.17
CA ILE A 161 -39.27 23.32 -10.86
C ILE A 161 -40.13 23.99 -9.79
N ASP A 162 -40.10 25.33 -9.76
CA ASP A 162 -41.07 26.13 -9.04
C ASP A 162 -42.46 25.88 -9.65
N ILE A 163 -43.29 25.13 -8.92
CA ILE A 163 -44.71 24.98 -9.25
C ILE A 163 -45.44 26.18 -8.65
N GLU A 164 -45.66 27.22 -9.45
CA GLU A 164 -46.66 28.24 -9.14
C GLU A 164 -48.06 27.61 -9.24
N VAL A 165 -48.73 27.51 -8.09
CA VAL A 165 -50.14 27.12 -8.01
C VAL A 165 -50.98 28.39 -8.05
N ASN A 166 -51.74 28.57 -9.15
CA ASN A 166 -52.87 29.51 -9.22
C ASN A 166 -54.13 28.89 -8.63
#